data_AF-A0A945MQR6-F1
#
_entry.id   AF-A0A945MQR6-F1
#
_cell.length_a   1.000
_cell.length_b   1.000
_cell.length_c   1.000
_cell.angle_alpha   90.00
_cell.angle_beta   90.00
_cell.angle_gamma   90.00
#
_symmetry.space_group_name_H-M   'P 1'
#
loop_
_entity.id
_entity.type
_entity.pdbx_description
1 polymer ?
#
loop_
_entity_poly.entity_id
_entity_poly.type
_entity_poly.pdbx_seq_one_letter_code
_entity_poly.pdbx_strand_id
1 'polypeptide(L)'
;MQMQTAGLKQITVPLRTDIALARSWADLELLCERIDAAYRQGDLDLASAEELSAFAASVASSVRPGIPAEALVEREAQCPCCGATDWWRNGVQLACAICHPIPPLSIDSRQAA
;
A
#
# COMPACT_ATOMS: atom_id res chain seq x y z
N MET A 1 -14.16 15.52 -30.02
CA MET A 1 -13.68 14.17 -29.65
C MET A 1 -14.62 13.63 -28.61
N GLN A 2 -15.40 12.59 -28.92
CA GLN A 2 -16.22 11.87 -27.93
C GLN A 2 -15.30 10.90 -27.18
N MET A 3 -14.93 11.22 -25.94
CA MET A 3 -14.30 10.25 -25.03
C MET A 3 -15.34 9.18 -24.70
N GLN A 4 -15.02 7.92 -25.03
CA GLN A 4 -15.88 6.77 -24.77
C GLN A 4 -15.89 6.48 -23.25
N THR A 5 -16.85 7.04 -22.53
CA THR A 5 -17.03 6.84 -21.08
C THR A 5 -17.46 5.42 -20.69
N ALA A 6 -17.85 4.60 -21.67
CA ALA A 6 -18.25 3.22 -21.44
C ALA A 6 -17.05 2.30 -21.09
N GLY A 7 -15.89 2.51 -21.71
CA GLY A 7 -14.67 1.75 -21.41
C GLY A 7 -14.08 2.09 -20.04
N LEU A 8 -14.12 3.39 -19.67
CA LEU A 8 -13.67 3.90 -18.37
C LEU A 8 -14.34 3.13 -17.21
N LYS A 9 -15.68 3.03 -17.23
CA LYS A 9 -16.45 2.34 -16.18
C LYS A 9 -16.18 0.83 -16.08
N GLN A 10 -15.79 0.18 -17.18
CA GLN A 10 -15.57 -1.27 -17.20
C GLN A 10 -14.31 -1.67 -16.42
N ILE A 11 -13.31 -0.79 -16.33
CA ILE A 11 -12.04 -1.08 -15.66
C ILE A 11 -12.01 -0.52 -14.22
N THR A 12 -12.71 0.59 -13.94
CA THR A 12 -12.76 1.18 -12.59
C THR A 12 -13.40 0.25 -11.55
N VAL A 13 -14.49 -0.44 -11.88
CA VAL A 13 -15.22 -1.28 -10.92
C VAL A 13 -14.37 -2.48 -10.45
N PRO A 14 -13.76 -3.28 -11.35
CA PRO A 14 -12.85 -4.36 -10.94
C PRO A 14 -11.67 -3.86 -10.10
N LEU A 15 -11.00 -2.77 -10.50
CA LEU A 15 -9.86 -2.23 -9.74
C LEU A 15 -10.26 -1.78 -8.34
N ARG A 16 -11.42 -1.13 -8.18
CA ARG A 16 -11.92 -0.73 -6.87
C ARG A 16 -12.18 -1.94 -5.97
N THR A 17 -12.77 -3.00 -6.50
CA THR A 17 -12.99 -4.25 -5.75
C THR A 17 -11.67 -4.91 -5.36
N ASP A 18 -10.72 -5.01 -6.29
CA ASP A 18 -9.40 -5.59 -6.03
C ASP A 18 -8.65 -4.82 -4.94
N ILE A 19 -8.69 -3.47 -4.98
CA ILE A 19 -8.09 -2.61 -3.96
C ILE A 19 -8.71 -2.87 -2.59
N ALA A 20 -10.04 -2.98 -2.48
CA ALA A 20 -10.71 -3.25 -1.21
C ALA A 20 -10.36 -4.65 -0.63
N LEU A 21 -9.95 -5.58 -1.48
CA LEU A 21 -9.60 -6.94 -1.10
C LEU A 21 -8.10 -7.15 -0.86
N ALA A 22 -7.25 -6.17 -1.19
CA ALA A 22 -5.81 -6.26 -0.95
C ALA A 22 -5.49 -6.60 0.51
N ARG A 23 -4.52 -7.50 0.72
CA ARG A 23 -4.12 -7.98 2.05
C ARG A 23 -2.64 -7.74 2.33
N SER A 24 -1.87 -7.36 1.32
CA SER A 24 -0.44 -7.13 1.42
C SER A 24 -0.01 -5.87 0.67
N TRP A 25 1.17 -5.38 1.01
CA TRP A 25 1.81 -4.27 0.30
C TRP A 25 2.09 -4.63 -1.16
N ALA A 26 2.47 -5.88 -1.43
CA ALA A 26 2.69 -6.37 -2.79
C ALA A 26 1.39 -6.35 -3.63
N ASP A 27 0.24 -6.67 -3.04
CA ASP A 27 -1.05 -6.56 -3.74
C ASP A 27 -1.34 -5.10 -4.12
N LEU A 28 -1.14 -4.17 -3.18
CA LEU A 28 -1.38 -2.74 -3.41
C LEU A 28 -0.39 -2.16 -4.43
N GLU A 29 0.88 -2.57 -4.40
CA GLU A 29 1.90 -2.15 -5.38
C GLU A 29 1.49 -2.59 -6.80
N LEU A 30 1.14 -3.86 -6.98
CA LEU A 30 0.67 -4.39 -8.25
C LEU A 30 -0.60 -3.66 -8.74
N LEU A 31 -1.51 -3.32 -7.82
CA LEU A 31 -2.72 -2.58 -8.18
C LEU A 31 -2.42 -1.13 -8.59
N CYS A 32 -1.48 -0.46 -7.93
CA CYS A 32 -1.00 0.86 -8.33
C CYS A 32 -0.33 0.83 -9.72
N GLU A 33 0.47 -0.19 -10.02
CA GLU A 33 1.04 -0.40 -11.36
C GLU A 33 -0.04 -0.60 -12.42
N ARG A 34 -1.09 -1.37 -12.10
CA ARG A 34 -2.24 -1.55 -13.01
C ARG A 34 -3.01 -0.26 -13.26
N ILE A 35 -3.17 0.60 -12.25
CA ILE A 35 -3.81 1.92 -12.40
C ILE A 35 -2.98 2.81 -13.34
N ASP A 36 -1.66 2.90 -13.13
CA ASP A 36 -0.75 3.69 -13.98
C ASP A 36 -0.74 3.17 -15.42
N ALA A 37 -0.68 1.85 -15.60
CA ALA A 37 -0.73 1.23 -16.92
C ALA A 37 -2.04 1.55 -17.66
N ALA A 38 -3.19 1.43 -16.99
CA ALA A 38 -4.49 1.73 -17.57
C ALA A 38 -4.63 3.23 -17.91
N TYR A 39 -4.13 4.13 -17.06
CA TYR A 39 -4.08 5.56 -17.36
C TYR A 39 -3.23 5.85 -18.62
N ARG A 40 -2.03 5.28 -18.71
CA ARG A 40 -1.13 5.47 -19.86
C ARG A 40 -1.70 4.92 -21.17
N GLN A 41 -2.50 3.87 -21.10
CA GLN A 41 -3.17 3.28 -22.26
C GLN A 41 -4.44 4.04 -22.67
N GLY A 42 -4.89 5.02 -21.86
CA GLY A 42 -6.12 5.78 -22.10
C GLY A 42 -7.39 5.06 -21.66
N ASP A 43 -7.24 3.94 -20.96
CA ASP A 43 -8.32 3.14 -20.38
C ASP A 43 -8.89 3.76 -19.10
N LEU A 44 -8.09 4.58 -18.42
CA LEU A 44 -8.49 5.45 -17.31
C LEU A 44 -8.23 6.92 -17.65
N ASP A 45 -9.15 7.79 -17.26
CA ASP A 45 -8.89 9.23 -17.23
C ASP A 45 -8.15 9.60 -15.95
N LEU A 46 -7.58 10.81 -15.93
CA LEU A 46 -6.78 11.28 -14.80
C LEU A 46 -7.58 11.28 -13.50
N ALA A 47 -8.83 11.74 -13.54
CA ALA A 47 -9.69 11.81 -12.36
C ALA A 47 -9.96 10.43 -11.74
N SER A 48 -10.23 9.43 -12.58
CA SER A 48 -10.45 8.05 -12.14
C SER A 48 -9.17 7.41 -11.61
N ALA A 49 -8.03 7.67 -12.24
CA ALA A 49 -6.73 7.18 -11.78
C ALA A 49 -6.35 7.79 -10.42
N GLU A 50 -6.57 9.09 -10.22
CA GLU A 50 -6.37 9.78 -8.95
C GLU A 50 -7.30 9.24 -7.86
N GLU A 51 -8.60 9.04 -8.16
CA GLU A 51 -9.56 8.49 -7.20
C GLU A 51 -9.15 7.07 -6.75
N LEU A 52 -8.79 6.20 -7.69
CA LEU A 52 -8.34 4.84 -7.38
C LEU A 52 -7.04 4.84 -6.58
N SER A 53 -6.10 5.73 -6.91
CA SER A 53 -4.83 5.86 -6.18
C SER A 53 -5.06 6.34 -4.74
N ALA A 54 -5.95 7.33 -4.54
CA ALA A 54 -6.35 7.78 -3.21
C ALA A 54 -7.04 6.68 -2.41
N PHE A 55 -7.87 5.87 -3.07
CA PHE A 55 -8.51 4.73 -2.44
C PHE A 55 -7.49 3.65 -2.03
N ALA A 56 -6.53 3.32 -2.89
CA ALA A 56 -5.44 2.40 -2.56
C ALA A 56 -4.61 2.90 -1.36
N ALA A 57 -4.30 4.20 -1.30
CA ALA A 57 -3.63 4.81 -0.15
C ALA A 57 -4.44 4.67 1.15
N SER A 58 -5.78 4.82 1.09
CA SER A 58 -6.64 4.60 2.25
C SER A 58 -6.61 3.14 2.73
N VAL A 59 -6.59 2.16 1.81
CA VAL A 59 -6.52 0.73 2.16
C VAL A 59 -5.15 0.35 2.71
N ALA A 60 -4.08 1.01 2.25
CA ALA A 60 -2.72 0.78 2.74
C ALA A 60 -2.60 0.93 4.27
N SER A 61 -3.39 1.83 4.88
CA SER A 61 -3.46 1.97 6.35
C SER A 61 -3.96 0.70 7.07
N SER A 62 -4.76 -0.12 6.39
CA SER A 62 -5.34 -1.36 6.91
C SER A 62 -4.49 -2.59 6.57
N VAL A 63 -3.56 -2.46 5.62
CA VAL A 63 -2.57 -3.49 5.31
C VAL A 63 -1.47 -3.41 6.36
N ARG A 64 -1.61 -4.20 7.43
CA ARG A 64 -0.56 -4.31 8.43
C ARG A 64 0.69 -4.84 7.72
N PRO A 65 1.83 -4.13 7.76
CA PRO A 65 3.10 -4.77 7.48
C PRO A 65 3.20 -5.96 8.44
N GLY A 66 3.74 -7.08 7.96
CA GLY A 66 3.91 -8.32 8.74
C GLY A 66 4.93 -8.15 9.87
N ILE A 67 4.72 -7.14 10.71
CA ILE A 67 5.51 -6.82 11.86
C ILE A 67 5.00 -7.70 12.99
N PRO A 68 5.86 -8.54 13.56
CA PRO A 68 5.49 -9.33 14.73
C PRO A 68 5.01 -8.41 15.84
N ALA A 69 3.92 -8.78 16.53
CA ALA A 69 3.34 -7.95 17.58
C ALA A 69 4.35 -7.66 18.70
N GLU A 70 5.28 -8.58 18.94
CA GLU A 70 6.40 -8.46 19.87
C GLU A 70 7.43 -7.39 19.48
N ALA A 71 7.49 -6.98 18.21
CA ALA A 71 8.36 -5.91 17.74
C ALA A 71 7.72 -4.52 17.84
N LEU A 72 6.40 -4.48 18.11
CA LEU A 72 5.67 -3.22 18.28
C LEU A 72 5.89 -2.65 19.68
N VAL A 73 6.05 -1.33 19.72
CA VAL A 73 6.11 -0.54 20.94
C VAL A 73 4.82 0.28 21.01
N GLU A 74 4.05 0.08 22.06
CA GLU A 74 2.86 0.90 22.32
C GLU A 74 3.26 2.37 22.52
N ARG A 75 2.57 3.26 21.80
CA ARG A 75 2.74 4.70 21.94
C ARG A 75 1.41 5.40 21.75
N GLU A 76 1.13 6.39 22.59
CA GLU A 76 -0.07 7.23 22.46
C GLU A 76 0.02 8.21 21.26
N ALA A 77 1.21 8.40 20.68
CA ALA A 77 1.43 9.33 19.59
C ALA A 77 1.18 8.69 18.22
N GLN A 78 0.43 9.40 17.37
CA GLN A 78 0.18 9.04 15.98
C GLN A 78 1.36 9.45 15.08
N CYS A 79 1.65 8.66 14.05
CA CYS A 79 2.64 9.02 13.04
C CYS A 79 2.20 10.28 12.27
N PRO A 80 3.02 11.33 12.13
CA PRO A 80 2.64 12.53 11.40
C PRO A 80 2.51 12.32 9.88
N CYS A 81 3.00 11.20 9.34
CA CYS A 81 2.93 10.87 7.92
C CYS A 81 1.67 10.06 7.58
N CYS A 82 1.37 9.00 8.34
CA CYS A 82 0.27 8.09 8.02
C CYS A 82 -0.81 7.96 9.12
N GLY A 83 -0.64 8.63 10.27
CA GLY A 83 -1.58 8.56 11.40
C GLY A 83 -1.51 7.27 12.24
N ALA A 84 -0.72 6.27 11.84
CA ALA A 84 -0.64 5.00 12.55
C ALA A 84 -0.04 5.14 13.96
N THR A 85 -0.48 4.26 14.86
CA THR A 85 0.02 4.15 16.24
C THR A 85 0.98 2.97 16.44
N ASP A 86 1.21 2.19 15.39
CA ASP A 86 2.17 1.09 15.39
C ASP A 86 3.60 1.66 15.22
N TRP A 87 4.44 1.46 16.23
CA TRP A 87 5.85 1.88 16.23
C TRP A 87 6.75 0.68 16.53
N TRP A 88 7.99 0.70 16.06
CA TRP A 88 9.00 -0.29 16.43
C TRP A 88 10.35 0.39 16.69
N ARG A 89 11.26 -0.30 17.38
CA ARG A 89 12.62 0.21 17.65
C ARG A 89 13.56 -0.12 16.50
N ASN A 90 14.04 0.91 15.82
CA ASN A 90 15.17 0.83 14.89
C ASN A 90 16.44 1.28 15.63
N GLY A 91 17.08 0.34 16.34
CA GLY A 91 18.17 0.65 17.27
C GLY A 91 17.69 1.53 18.44
N VAL A 92 18.24 2.74 18.55
CA VAL A 92 17.84 3.72 19.59
C VAL A 92 16.67 4.61 19.18
N GLN A 93 16.30 4.62 17.89
CA GLN A 93 15.22 5.47 17.37
C GLN A 93 13.91 4.68 17.26
N LEU A 94 12.79 5.41 17.33
CA LEU A 94 11.47 4.86 17.03
C LEU A 94 11.11 5.16 15.58
N ALA A 95 10.62 4.13 14.89
CA ALA A 95 10.18 4.22 13.51
C ALA A 95 8.71 3.80 13.43
N CYS A 96 7.93 4.48 12.57
CA CYS A 96 6.56 4.06 12.31
C CYS A 96 6.60 2.74 11.54
N ALA A 97 5.90 1.74 12.06
CA ALA A 97 5.78 0.41 11.46
C ALA A 97 5.29 0.46 10.01
N ILE A 98 4.43 1.42 9.67
CA ILE A 98 3.82 1.55 8.34
C ILE A 98 4.74 2.30 7.38
N CYS A 99 5.24 3.48 7.76
CA CYS A 99 6.07 4.32 6.88
C CYS A 99 7.51 3.80 6.73
N HIS A 100 8.00 3.09 7.75
CA HIS A 100 9.34 2.54 7.81
C HIS A 100 9.24 1.09 8.28
N PRO A 101 8.73 0.18 7.44
CA PRO A 101 8.53 -1.21 7.84
C PRO A 101 9.86 -1.88 8.21
N ILE A 102 9.78 -2.85 9.13
CA ILE A 102 10.94 -3.68 9.48
C ILE A 102 11.41 -4.38 8.19
N PRO A 103 12.69 -4.25 7.81
CA PRO A 103 13.23 -4.99 6.68
C PRO A 103 12.97 -6.49 6.89
N PRO A 104 12.55 -7.24 5.87
CA PRO A 104 12.48 -8.70 6.00
C PRO A 104 13.86 -9.17 6.47
N LEU A 105 13.90 -9.85 7.61
CA LEU A 105 15.13 -10.49 8.08
C LEU A 105 15.55 -11.43 6.95
N SER A 106 16.59 -11.06 6.20
CA SER A 106 17.27 -11.97 5.31
C SER A 106 17.87 -13.03 6.22
N ILE A 107 17.17 -14.14 6.41
CA ILE A 107 17.77 -15.34 6.98
C ILE A 107 18.76 -15.80 5.90
N ASP A 108 19.95 -15.21 5.91
CA ASP A 108 21.07 -15.67 5.13
C ASP A 108 21.40 -17.06 5.68
N SER A 109 20.83 -18.09 5.04
CA SER A 109 20.99 -19.49 5.43
C SER A 109 22.40 -20.02 5.06
N ARG A 110 23.41 -19.15 5.15
CA ARG A 110 24.81 -19.43 4.79
C ARG A 110 25.75 -19.09 5.93
N GLN A 111 25.48 -19.62 7.11
CA GLN A 111 26.54 -19.95 8.08
C GLN A 111 26.23 -21.31 8.71
N ALA A 112 26.36 -22.36 7.89
CA ALA A 112 26.68 -23.70 8.35
C ALA A 112 27.83 -24.19 7.46
N ALA A 113 29.05 -23.94 7.91
CA ALA A 113 30.27 -24.61 7.46
C ALA A 113 31.25 -24.61 8.64
#